data_AF-A0A4R4M6Y8-F1
#
_entry.id   AF-A0A4R4M6Y8-F1
#
_cell.length_a   1.000
_cell.length_b   1.000
_cell.length_c   1.000
_cell.angle_alpha   90.00
_cell.angle_beta   90.00
_cell.angle_gamma   90.00
#
_symmetry.space_group_name_H-M   'P 1'
#
loop_
_entity.id
_entity.type
_entity.pdbx_description
1 polymer ?
#
loop_
_entity_poly.entity_id
_entity_poly.type
_entity_poly.pdbx_seq_one_letter_code
_entity_poly.pdbx_strand_id
1 'polypeptide(L)' 'MAKLTEEGEELRLAAPEERLGELADLQEVLGALAEALGFSDDQVQEAARRKRAERGGFSRRLWLDSVTTPE' A
#
# COMPACT_ATOMS: atom_id res chain seq x y z
N MET A 1 11.85 -1.67 3.34
CA MET A 1 11.44 -1.64 1.92
C MET A 1 11.49 -3.01 1.25
N ALA A 2 12.52 -3.85 1.47
CA ALA A 2 12.57 -5.21 0.89
C ALA A 2 11.32 -6.06 1.19
N LYS A 3 10.82 -6.04 2.44
CA LYS A 3 9.63 -6.81 2.83
C LYS A 3 8.36 -6.36 2.11
N LEU A 4 8.20 -5.07 1.79
CA LEU A 4 7.06 -4.59 1.00
C LEU A 4 7.04 -5.18 -0.41
N THR A 5 8.22 -5.35 -1.03
CA THR A 5 8.33 -6.00 -2.33
C THR A 5 8.04 -7.49 -2.25
N GLU A 6 8.53 -8.15 -1.19
CA GLU A 6 8.30 -9.58 -0.94
C GLU A 6 6.82 -9.91 -0.76
N GLU A 7 6.13 -9.26 0.18
CA GLU A 7 4.69 -9.48 0.43
C GLU A 7 3.83 -9.14 -0.80
N GLY A 8 4.27 -8.15 -1.59
CA GLY A 8 3.61 -7.81 -2.85
C GLY A 8 3.72 -8.92 -3.89
N GLU A 9 4.86 -9.61 -3.96
CA GLU A 9 5.05 -10.77 -4.82
C GLU A 9 4.32 -12.01 -4.29
N GLU A 10 4.28 -12.21 -2.97
CA GLU A 10 3.53 -13.29 -2.34
C GLU A 10 2.03 -13.14 -2.61
N LEU A 11 1.45 -11.95 -2.40
CA LEU A 11 0.07 -11.65 -2.80
C LEU A 11 -0.19 -11.89 -4.29
N ARG A 12 0.77 -11.55 -5.17
CA ARG A 12 0.65 -11.74 -6.62
C ARG A 12 0.60 -13.21 -7.01
N LEU A 13 1.31 -14.07 -6.28
CA LEU A 13 1.43 -15.50 -6.55
C LEU A 13 0.42 -16.35 -5.77
N ALA A 14 -0.17 -15.82 -4.71
CA ALA A 14 -1.05 -16.54 -3.79
C ALA A 14 -2.31 -17.11 -4.45
N ALA A 15 -2.65 -18.33 -4.02
CA ALA A 15 -3.93 -18.94 -4.33
C ALA A 15 -5.08 -18.12 -3.72
N PRO A 16 -6.31 -18.20 -4.26
CA PRO A 16 -7.43 -17.40 -3.77
C PRO A 16 -7.67 -17.48 -2.26
N GLU A 17 -7.41 -18.65 -1.66
CA GLU A 17 -7.60 -18.92 -0.23
C GLU A 17 -6.51 -18.29 0.65
N GLU A 18 -5.34 -18.01 0.08
CA GLU A 18 -4.16 -17.45 0.77
C GLU A 18 -4.14 -15.92 0.72
N ARG A 19 -4.75 -15.31 -0.32
CA ARG A 19 -4.72 -13.85 -0.56
C ARG A 19 -5.14 -12.98 0.61
N LEU A 20 -6.06 -13.46 1.47
CA LEU A 20 -6.47 -12.70 2.64
C LEU A 20 -5.32 -12.60 3.67
N GLY A 21 -4.53 -13.67 3.83
CA GLY A 21 -3.33 -13.67 4.68
C GLY A 21 -2.29 -12.72 4.12
N GLU A 22 -1.95 -12.83 2.84
CA GLU A 22 -0.96 -11.95 2.21
C GLU A 22 -1.37 -10.46 2.25
N LEU A 23 -2.68 -10.16 2.17
CA LEU A 23 -3.17 -8.80 2.36
C LEU A 23 -2.98 -8.30 3.81
N ALA A 24 -3.10 -9.19 4.79
CA ALA A 24 -2.84 -8.85 6.19
C ALA A 24 -1.33 -8.64 6.43
N ASP A 25 -0.48 -9.45 5.81
CA ASP A 25 0.98 -9.31 5.92
C ASP A 25 1.45 -8.00 5.26
N LEU A 26 0.90 -7.63 4.10
CA LEU A 26 1.09 -6.28 3.52
C LEU A 26 0.64 -5.16 4.46
N GLN A 27 -0.47 -5.34 5.18
CA GLN A 27 -0.94 -4.35 6.14
C GLN A 27 0.02 -4.21 7.32
N GLU A 28 0.58 -5.31 7.83
CA GLU A 28 1.60 -5.29 8.87
C GLU A 28 2.87 -4.55 8.40
N VAL A 29 3.34 -4.85 7.19
CA VAL A 29 4.50 -4.17 6.61
C VAL A 29 4.26 -2.66 6.45
N LEU A 30 3.06 -2.26 6.03
CA LEU A 30 2.71 -0.84 5.93
C LEU A 30 2.70 -0.15 7.29
N GLY A 31 2.18 -0.81 8.33
CA GLY A 31 2.23 -0.30 9.71
C GLY A 31 3.67 -0.11 10.20
N ALA A 32 4.50 -1.14 10.06
CA ALA A 32 5.91 -1.08 10.44
C ALA A 32 6.69 0.02 9.68
N LEU A 33 6.38 0.23 8.39
CA LEU A 33 6.96 1.32 7.61
C LEU A 33 6.48 2.69 8.07
N ALA A 34 5.19 2.84 8.40
CA ALA A 34 4.65 4.09 8.92
C ALA A 34 5.36 4.47 10.23
N GLU A 35 5.45 3.53 11.18
CA GLU A 35 6.14 3.73 12.45
C GLU A 35 7.62 4.09 12.24
N ALA A 36 8.34 3.35 11.40
CA ALA A 36 9.75 3.60 11.09
C ALA A 36 9.98 4.99 10.45
N LEU A 37 8.98 5.53 9.76
CA LEU A 37 9.00 6.86 9.14
C LEU A 37 8.42 7.96 10.05
N GLY A 38 8.01 7.62 11.28
CA GLY A 38 7.51 8.57 12.26
C GLY A 38 6.04 8.98 12.06
N PHE A 39 5.26 8.14 11.38
CA PHE A 39 3.82 8.33 11.19
C PHE A 39 3.02 7.32 12.01
N SER A 40 1.89 7.77 12.54
CA SER A 40 0.86 6.89 13.09
C SER A 40 -0.07 6.36 12.00
N ASP A 41 -0.72 5.23 12.28
CA ASP A 41 -1.75 4.66 11.41
C ASP A 41 -2.85 5.68 11.08
N ASP A 42 -3.34 6.43 12.07
CA ASP A 42 -4.36 7.45 11.87
C ASP A 42 -3.93 8.53 10.86
N GLN A 43 -2.67 8.97 10.91
CA GLN A 43 -2.13 9.93 9.95
C GLN A 43 -2.09 9.37 8.53
N VAL A 44 -1.71 8.09 8.39
CA VAL A 44 -1.70 7.40 7.09
C VAL A 44 -3.12 7.26 6.54
N GLN A 45 -4.08 6.84 7.37
CA GLN A 45 -5.48 6.70 6.98
C GLN A 45 -6.12 8.05 6.61
N GLU A 46 -5.84 9.11 7.36
CA GLU A 46 -6.29 10.47 7.04
C GLU A 46 -5.74 10.93 5.68
N ALA A 47 -4.44 10.73 5.44
CA ALA A 47 -3.80 11.08 4.17
C ALA A 47 -4.41 10.29 3.01
N ALA A 48 -4.67 9.00 3.19
CA ALA A 48 -5.33 8.16 2.19
C ALA A 48 -6.78 8.62 1.91
N ARG A 49 -7.54 9.00 2.94
CA ARG A 49 -8.90 9.54 2.80
C ARG A 49 -8.93 10.85 2.03
N ARG A 50 -8.03 11.79 2.33
CA ARG A 50 -7.89 13.06 1.60
C ARG A 50 -7.56 12.84 0.13
N LYS A 51 -6.54 12.02 -0.15
CA LYS A 51 -6.19 11.64 -1.54
C LYS A 51 -7.36 10.97 -2.28
N ARG A 52 -8.16 10.16 -1.58
CA ARG A 52 -9.36 9.54 -2.16
C ARG A 52 -10.45 10.55 -2.46
N ALA A 53 -10.67 11.54 -1.60
CA ALA A 53 -11.63 12.62 -1.87
C ALA A 53 -11.18 13.49 -3.05
N GLU A 54 -9.90 13.88 -3.09
CA GLU A 54 -9.34 14.75 -4.13
C GLU A 54 -9.20 14.05 -5.50
N ARG A 55 -8.63 12.84 -5.52
CA ARG A 55 -8.25 12.14 -6.76
C ARG A 55 -9.13 10.93 -7.07
N GLY A 56 -9.94 10.46 -6.12
CA GLY A 56 -10.92 9.37 -6.30
C GLY A 56 -10.49 8.02 -5.81
N GLY A 57 -9.29 7.95 -5.25
CA GLY A 57 -8.65 6.70 -4.85
C GLY A 57 -8.50 5.73 -6.03
N PHE A 58 -8.17 4.49 -5.70
CA PHE A 58 -7.98 3.42 -6.68
C PHE A 58 -9.28 2.97 -7.36
N SER A 59 -10.45 3.36 -6.82
CA SER A 59 -11.78 3.14 -7.42
C SER A 59 -11.97 3.86 -8.76
N ARG A 60 -11.19 4.92 -9.06
CA ARG A 60 -11.21 5.58 -10.38
C ARG A 60 -10.27 4.94 -11.41
N ARG A 61 -9.68 3.76 -11.16
CA ARG A 61 -8.71 3.09 -12.05
C ARG A 61 -7.54 4.00 -12.48
N LEU A 62 -7.19 5.01 -11.69
CA LEU A 62 -5.92 5.72 -11.84
C LEU A 62 -4.83 4.87 -11.19
N TRP A 63 -4.41 3.83 -11.89
CA TRP A 63 -3.07 3.29 -11.70
C TRP A 63 -2.12 4.36 -12.20
N LEU A 64 -1.21 4.84 -11.35
CA LEU A 64 -0.14 5.71 -11.80
C LEU A 64 0.79 4.83 -12.64
N ASP A 65 0.66 4.86 -13.97
CA ASP A 65 1.39 3.97 -14.89
C ASP A 65 2.90 4.22 -14.90
N SER A 66 3.38 5.33 -14.32
CA SER A 66 4.80 5.56 -14.08
C SER A 66 5.01 6.79 -13.20
N VAL A 67 5.94 6.67 -12.25
CA VAL A 67 6.61 7.83 -11.66
C VAL A 67 7.86 8.04 -12.51
N THR A 68 7.84 8.97 -13.46
CA THR A 68 9.08 9.47 -14.05
C THR A 68 9.74 10.38 -13.02
N THR A 69 10.86 9.93 -12.46
CA THR A 69 11.75 10.76 -11.65
C THR A 69 12.34 11.83 -12.58
N PRO A 70 12.16 13.14 -12.32
CA PRO A 70 12.94 14.16 -13.02
C PRO A 70 14.38 14.14 -12.52
N GLU A 71 15.34 14.25 -13.44
CA GLU A 71 16.78 14.44 -13.17
C GLU A 71 17.08 15.74 -12.39
#